data_AF-A0A382LDB4-F1
#
_entry.id   AF-A0A382LDB4-F1
#
_cell.length_a   1.000
_cell.length_b   1.000
_cell.length_c   1.000
_cell.angle_alpha   90.00
_cell.angle_beta   90.00
_cell.angle_gamma   90.00
#
_symmetry.space_group_name_H-M   'P 1'
#
loop_
_entity.id
_entity.type
_entity.pdbx_description
1 polymer ?
#
loop_
_entity_poly.entity_id
_entity_poly.type
_entity_poly.pdbx_seq_one_letter_code
_entity_poly.pdbx_strand_id
1 'polypeptide(L)'
;YAMEDGTKKGNDFGIVATQMLDSPIATVPVDLDQDGFTDIYPGEPLKMTDWHWFDWYNRPGVVTRESNTNCCAGSPGRPQARNREEILLKVISGDTTNLTDDEKTWFFHLANPDLPEDPSTNPLNPHFDSLDGLEKEDIFDDGLDCVLITSCGPFDFPVGETVPFSFCIIFGEDEEDLKNNARFAQVMYNSHYQGFTPPTRPQVYTELDAGKVTIYWTNEPENSVDVVTRYSDFEGYKIYKSYDGGSTWGGSDFMIFDDNGVHVGWRPMEQPDGSPAQFDLTEEADSEFCVFGEDEDGNCVDGVVRGHGISGSDPHTPWFSLGDNTGFDAIRLETPKIVVSNEDTTEYHYKFVDEDVHDGMQYTYSVTSYDMGIERDYTIVWSDSLDGFQPDTIDSYSNPDNW
;
A
#
# COMPACT_ATOMS: atom_id res chain seq x y z
N TYR A 1 -9.29 -12.48 -6.67
CA TYR A 1 -8.63 -13.25 -7.75
C TYR A 1 -8.44 -14.70 -7.31
N ALA A 2 -8.52 -15.69 -8.20
CA ALA A 2 -8.23 -17.09 -7.88
C ALA A 2 -6.90 -17.53 -8.52
N MET A 3 -5.96 -17.97 -7.68
CA MET A 3 -4.62 -18.42 -8.13
C MET A 3 -4.68 -19.69 -8.99
N GLU A 4 -5.70 -20.52 -8.80
CA GLU A 4 -5.88 -21.79 -9.54
C GLU A 4 -6.15 -21.59 -11.04
N ASP A 5 -6.93 -20.56 -11.40
CA ASP A 5 -7.34 -20.31 -12.79
C ASP A 5 -6.96 -18.93 -13.33
N GLY A 6 -6.30 -18.11 -12.50
CA GLY A 6 -5.90 -16.74 -12.84
C GLY A 6 -7.08 -15.82 -13.13
N THR A 7 -8.29 -16.17 -12.67
CA THR A 7 -9.51 -15.39 -12.96
C THR A 7 -9.99 -14.57 -11.76
N LYS A 8 -10.56 -13.40 -12.05
CA LYS A 8 -11.24 -12.57 -11.05
C LYS A 8 -12.60 -13.19 -10.72
N LYS A 9 -12.67 -14.01 -9.66
CA LYS A 9 -13.90 -14.70 -9.20
C LYS A 9 -14.89 -13.80 -8.42
N GLY A 10 -14.67 -12.48 -8.39
CA GLY A 10 -15.49 -11.50 -7.68
C GLY A 10 -14.82 -10.91 -6.43
N ASN A 11 -15.54 -10.04 -5.72
CA ASN A 11 -15.02 -9.24 -4.60
C ASN A 11 -14.80 -10.04 -3.29
N ASP A 12 -15.24 -11.30 -3.26
CA ASP A 12 -15.09 -12.20 -2.10
C ASP A 12 -13.75 -12.95 -2.08
N PHE A 13 -12.85 -12.68 -3.04
CA PHE A 13 -11.56 -13.35 -3.18
C PHE A 13 -10.41 -12.36 -3.20
N GLY A 14 -9.50 -12.47 -2.22
CA GLY A 14 -8.23 -11.76 -2.19
C GLY A 14 -7.06 -12.72 -2.07
N ILE A 15 -5.87 -12.26 -2.44
CA ILE A 15 -4.61 -12.96 -2.26
C ILE A 15 -3.95 -12.42 -0.98
N VAL A 16 -3.31 -13.32 -0.23
CA VAL A 16 -2.54 -12.97 0.96
C VAL A 16 -1.11 -13.43 0.76
N ALA A 17 -0.15 -12.55 1.05
CA ALA A 17 1.27 -12.87 1.08
C ALA A 17 1.89 -12.47 2.43
N THR A 18 3.06 -13.04 2.70
CA THR A 18 3.94 -12.58 3.79
C THR A 18 5.24 -12.08 3.18
N GLN A 19 5.78 -11.00 3.72
CA GLN A 19 7.07 -10.45 3.31
C GLN A 19 7.92 -10.11 4.52
N MET A 20 9.20 -10.49 4.47
CA MET A 20 10.18 -10.06 5.46
C MET A 20 10.73 -8.68 5.08
N LEU A 21 10.27 -7.66 5.79
CA LEU A 21 10.66 -6.26 5.60
C LEU A 21 12.10 -6.03 6.06
N ASP A 22 12.48 -6.68 7.16
CA ASP A 22 13.83 -6.68 7.72
C ASP A 22 14.18 -8.03 8.32
N SER A 23 15.43 -8.40 8.20
CA SER A 23 15.93 -9.71 8.59
C SER A 23 17.39 -9.63 9.01
N PRO A 24 17.85 -10.53 9.88
CA PRO A 24 19.27 -10.76 10.12
C PRO A 24 20.06 -10.90 8.81
N ILE A 25 21.34 -10.55 8.89
CA ILE A 25 22.29 -10.71 7.79
C ILE A 25 22.88 -12.12 7.82
N ALA A 26 23.09 -12.71 6.65
CA ALA A 26 23.76 -13.99 6.51
C ALA A 26 25.20 -13.92 7.03
N THR A 27 25.56 -14.82 7.94
CA THR A 27 26.94 -14.95 8.46
C THR A 27 27.76 -15.98 7.67
N VAL A 28 27.08 -16.85 6.93
CA VAL A 28 27.64 -17.93 6.10
C VAL A 28 26.94 -17.94 4.74
N PRO A 29 27.57 -18.50 3.69
CA PRO A 29 26.89 -18.76 2.43
C PRO A 29 25.68 -19.68 2.66
N VAL A 30 24.52 -19.31 2.12
CA VAL A 30 23.29 -20.10 2.15
C VAL A 30 22.94 -20.52 0.73
N ASP A 31 22.70 -21.81 0.55
CA ASP A 31 22.24 -22.47 -0.66
C ASP A 31 20.83 -23.00 -0.34
N LEU A 32 19.81 -22.34 -0.89
CA LEU A 32 18.40 -22.53 -0.56
C LEU A 32 17.81 -23.75 -1.25
N ASP A 33 18.29 -24.12 -2.45
CA ASP A 33 17.76 -25.24 -3.22
C ASP A 33 18.72 -26.45 -3.30
N GLN A 34 19.89 -26.33 -2.68
CA GLN A 34 20.94 -27.35 -2.63
C GLN A 34 21.47 -27.75 -4.02
N ASP A 35 21.41 -26.84 -5.00
CA ASP A 35 21.98 -27.07 -6.33
C ASP A 35 23.52 -26.97 -6.35
N GLY A 36 24.13 -26.59 -5.22
CA GLY A 36 25.56 -26.44 -5.02
C GLY A 36 26.08 -25.04 -5.32
N PHE A 37 25.21 -24.09 -5.64
CA PHE A 37 25.50 -22.67 -5.79
C PHE A 37 24.97 -21.88 -4.60
N THR A 38 25.65 -20.79 -4.25
CA THR A 38 25.22 -19.93 -3.13
C THR A 38 24.19 -18.93 -3.63
N ASP A 39 23.02 -18.92 -2.99
CA ASP A 39 21.94 -17.95 -3.24
C ASP A 39 22.11 -16.68 -2.40
N ILE A 40 22.48 -16.82 -1.13
CA ILE A 40 22.67 -15.70 -0.20
C ILE A 40 24.11 -15.70 0.31
N TYR A 41 24.82 -14.62 0.02
CA TYR A 41 26.21 -14.45 0.42
C TYR A 41 26.31 -13.81 1.82
N PRO A 42 27.41 -14.08 2.56
CA PRO A 42 27.66 -13.40 3.82
C PRO A 42 27.63 -11.87 3.65
N GLY A 43 26.84 -11.18 4.46
CA GLY A 43 26.61 -9.74 4.33
C GLY A 43 25.26 -9.35 3.71
N GLU A 44 24.55 -10.29 3.09
CA GLU A 44 23.22 -10.06 2.51
C GLU A 44 22.09 -10.35 3.52
N PRO A 45 20.94 -9.66 3.44
CA PRO A 45 19.78 -9.98 4.28
C PRO A 45 19.26 -11.38 4.01
N LEU A 46 19.04 -12.18 5.05
CA LEU A 46 18.57 -13.57 4.91
C LEU A 46 17.16 -13.67 4.33
N LYS A 47 16.28 -12.72 4.68
CA LYS A 47 14.85 -12.77 4.32
C LYS A 47 14.26 -14.15 4.66
N MET A 48 13.30 -14.61 3.85
CA MET A 48 12.70 -15.95 4.03
C MET A 48 13.65 -16.98 3.45
N THR A 49 14.18 -17.84 4.31
CA THR A 49 15.12 -18.89 3.93
C THR A 49 14.45 -20.25 3.82
N ASP A 50 13.20 -20.33 4.27
CA ASP A 50 12.48 -21.58 4.41
C ASP A 50 10.97 -21.33 4.46
N TRP A 51 10.19 -22.19 3.82
CA TRP A 51 8.76 -22.31 4.08
C TRP A 51 8.29 -23.75 3.93
N HIS A 52 7.45 -24.16 4.87
CA HIS A 52 6.81 -25.47 4.84
C HIS A 52 5.33 -25.39 5.14
N TRP A 53 4.58 -26.28 4.48
CA TRP A 53 3.19 -26.57 4.78
C TRP A 53 3.12 -27.81 5.67
N PHE A 54 2.25 -27.75 6.69
CA PHE A 54 1.95 -28.92 7.51
C PHE A 54 0.45 -29.09 7.67
N ASP A 55 -0.01 -30.32 7.50
CA ASP A 55 -1.33 -30.75 7.97
C ASP A 55 -1.45 -30.45 9.48
N TRP A 56 -2.52 -29.77 9.88
CA TRP A 56 -2.73 -29.42 11.29
C TRP A 56 -2.64 -30.65 12.20
N TYR A 57 -3.16 -31.80 11.75
CA TYR A 57 -3.21 -33.01 12.57
C TYR A 57 -1.88 -33.76 12.67
N ASN A 58 -0.91 -33.48 11.79
CA ASN A 58 0.42 -34.10 11.74
C ASN A 58 1.58 -33.11 11.89
N ARG A 59 1.31 -31.85 12.21
CA ARG A 59 2.33 -30.80 12.39
C ARG A 59 3.48 -31.21 13.34
N PRO A 60 4.69 -30.63 13.17
CA PRO A 60 5.85 -30.94 14.01
C PRO A 60 5.55 -30.92 15.51
N GLY A 61 5.93 -31.99 16.21
CA GLY A 61 5.75 -32.15 17.65
C GLY A 61 4.45 -32.83 18.10
N VAL A 62 3.55 -33.17 17.17
CA VAL A 62 2.43 -34.10 17.41
C VAL A 62 2.97 -35.53 17.52
N VAL A 63 2.61 -36.24 18.59
CA VAL A 63 3.11 -37.62 18.85
C VAL A 63 2.24 -38.72 18.26
N THR A 64 0.99 -38.40 17.93
CA THR A 64 0.02 -39.31 17.32
C THR A 64 -0.91 -38.46 16.47
N ARG A 65 -1.15 -38.85 15.22
CA ARG A 65 -2.05 -38.14 14.30
C ARG A 65 -3.36 -37.75 14.99
N GLU A 66 -3.63 -36.45 14.96
CA GLU A 66 -4.82 -35.88 15.59
C GLU A 66 -6.05 -36.02 14.68
N SER A 67 -7.22 -35.63 15.19
CA SER A 67 -8.42 -35.44 14.39
C SER A 67 -9.34 -34.43 15.06
N ASN A 68 -10.42 -34.04 14.38
CA ASN A 68 -11.50 -33.23 14.94
C ASN A 68 -12.07 -33.75 16.28
N THR A 69 -11.96 -35.05 16.55
CA THR A 69 -12.43 -35.66 17.80
C THR A 69 -11.30 -36.02 18.77
N ASN A 70 -10.06 -36.00 18.28
CA ASN A 70 -8.87 -36.39 19.03
C ASN A 70 -7.71 -35.40 18.80
N CYS A 71 -7.94 -34.15 19.21
CA CYS A 71 -6.93 -33.10 19.34
C CYS A 71 -6.72 -32.77 20.84
N CYS A 72 -5.80 -31.91 21.28
CA CYS A 72 -4.86 -31.03 20.60
C CYS A 72 -3.54 -31.12 21.40
N ALA A 73 -2.42 -31.45 20.75
CA ALA A 73 -1.14 -31.71 21.39
C ALA A 73 -0.72 -30.53 22.28
N GLY A 74 -0.40 -30.80 23.54
CA GLY A 74 -0.06 -29.78 24.54
C GLY A 74 -1.23 -29.27 25.39
N SER A 75 -2.47 -29.64 25.08
CA SER A 75 -3.63 -29.36 25.96
C SER A 75 -3.55 -30.14 27.28
N PRO A 76 -4.20 -29.67 28.37
CA PRO A 76 -4.22 -30.39 29.64
C PRO A 76 -4.64 -31.86 29.47
N GLY A 77 -3.75 -32.79 29.82
CA GLY A 77 -3.98 -34.24 29.70
C GLY A 77 -3.72 -34.85 28.32
N ARG A 78 -3.24 -34.06 27.34
CA ARG A 78 -2.84 -34.55 26.00
C ARG A 78 -1.31 -34.59 25.87
N PRO A 79 -0.73 -35.69 25.37
CA PRO A 79 0.71 -35.77 25.16
C PRO A 79 1.16 -34.86 24.01
N GLN A 80 2.41 -34.39 24.09
CA GLN A 80 3.13 -33.69 23.02
C GLN A 80 4.59 -34.14 23.04
N ALA A 81 5.31 -33.96 21.93
CA ALA A 81 6.72 -34.32 21.88
C ALA A 81 7.52 -33.51 22.91
N ARG A 82 8.37 -34.19 23.68
CA ARG A 82 9.22 -33.52 24.69
C ARG A 82 10.29 -32.64 24.05
N ASN A 83 10.73 -33.02 22.86
CA ASN A 83 11.75 -32.36 22.05
C ASN A 83 11.13 -31.59 20.86
N ARG A 84 9.88 -31.11 20.99
CA ARG A 84 9.17 -30.42 19.90
C ARG A 84 9.95 -29.25 19.27
N GLU A 85 10.70 -28.50 20.07
CA GLU A 85 11.52 -27.38 19.57
C GLU A 85 12.71 -27.89 18.74
N GLU A 86 13.28 -29.04 19.09
CA GLU A 86 14.36 -29.69 18.33
C GLU A 86 13.82 -30.28 17.02
N ILE A 87 12.62 -30.87 17.05
CA ILE A 87 11.93 -31.34 15.84
C ILE A 87 11.67 -30.16 14.91
N LEU A 88 11.09 -29.07 15.43
CA LEU A 88 10.80 -27.89 14.63
C LEU A 88 12.09 -27.30 14.05
N LEU A 89 13.14 -27.14 14.86
CA LEU A 89 14.44 -26.64 14.42
C LEU A 89 15.03 -27.51 13.31
N LYS A 90 14.96 -28.83 13.43
CA LYS A 90 15.45 -29.75 12.38
C LYS A 90 14.72 -29.51 11.06
N VAL A 91 13.39 -29.45 11.10
CA VAL A 91 12.56 -29.24 9.90
C VAL A 91 12.91 -27.91 9.23
N ILE A 92 12.82 -26.79 9.95
CA ILE A 92 13.08 -25.44 9.39
C ILE A 92 14.56 -25.16 9.07
N SER A 93 15.45 -26.11 9.37
CA SER A 93 16.87 -26.07 8.99
C SER A 93 17.19 -26.97 7.80
N GLY A 94 16.19 -27.63 7.23
CA GLY A 94 16.34 -28.59 6.13
C GLY A 94 17.08 -29.88 6.52
N ASP A 95 17.14 -30.24 7.81
CA ASP A 95 17.80 -31.47 8.26
C ASP A 95 16.90 -32.70 8.04
N THR A 96 17.10 -33.36 6.90
CA THR A 96 16.38 -34.58 6.52
C THR A 96 16.99 -35.88 7.08
N THR A 97 18.00 -35.78 7.96
CA THR A 97 18.69 -36.96 8.49
C THR A 97 17.92 -37.66 9.60
N ASN A 98 17.95 -39.00 9.58
CA ASN A 98 17.31 -39.87 10.58
C ASN A 98 15.77 -39.72 10.69
N LEU A 99 15.11 -39.29 9.62
CA LEU A 99 13.66 -39.31 9.52
C LEU A 99 13.16 -40.70 9.15
N THR A 100 11.99 -41.07 9.66
CA THR A 100 11.22 -42.20 9.15
C THR A 100 10.63 -41.84 7.77
N ASP A 101 10.27 -42.86 6.98
CA ASP A 101 9.65 -42.63 5.66
C ASP A 101 8.36 -41.77 5.80
N ASP A 102 7.57 -42.02 6.85
CA ASP A 102 6.36 -41.24 7.15
C ASP A 102 6.68 -39.77 7.50
N GLU A 103 7.67 -39.51 8.37
CA GLU A 103 8.07 -38.13 8.73
C GLU A 103 8.64 -37.37 7.54
N LYS A 104 9.35 -38.07 6.65
CA LYS A 104 9.89 -37.46 5.43
C LYS A 104 8.76 -37.01 4.51
N THR A 105 7.73 -37.83 4.32
CA THR A 105 6.54 -37.47 3.53
C THR A 105 5.67 -36.41 4.21
N TRP A 106 5.60 -36.37 5.54
CA TRP A 106 4.75 -35.37 6.23
C TRP A 106 5.36 -33.97 6.35
N PHE A 107 6.69 -33.85 6.26
CA PHE A 107 7.38 -32.59 6.52
C PHE A 107 8.07 -31.98 5.30
N PHE A 108 8.26 -32.74 4.22
CA PHE A 108 9.00 -32.30 3.04
C PHE A 108 8.32 -32.79 1.77
N HIS A 109 7.94 -31.85 0.90
CA HIS A 109 7.04 -32.13 -0.22
C HIS A 109 7.77 -32.03 -1.57
N LEU A 110 7.85 -33.17 -2.28
CA LEU A 110 8.52 -33.29 -3.59
C LEU A 110 7.69 -32.68 -4.71
N ALA A 111 8.34 -32.14 -5.75
CA ALA A 111 7.64 -31.64 -6.94
C ALA A 111 6.79 -32.69 -7.68
N ASN A 112 7.19 -33.96 -7.60
CA ASN A 112 6.39 -35.07 -8.06
C ASN A 112 6.33 -36.19 -7.00
N PRO A 113 5.24 -36.29 -6.21
CA PRO A 113 5.12 -37.30 -5.16
C PRO A 113 4.90 -38.73 -5.70
N ASP A 114 4.52 -38.90 -6.97
CA ASP A 114 4.37 -40.23 -7.60
C ASP A 114 5.72 -40.91 -7.92
N LEU A 115 6.80 -40.14 -7.93
CA LEU A 115 8.15 -40.62 -8.22
C LEU A 115 8.98 -40.67 -6.95
N PRO A 116 9.89 -41.65 -6.81
CA PRO A 116 10.85 -41.61 -5.73
C PRO A 116 11.73 -40.36 -5.84
N GLU A 117 12.24 -39.89 -4.71
CA GLU A 117 13.25 -38.84 -4.66
C GLU A 117 14.48 -39.25 -5.46
N ASP A 118 14.91 -38.37 -6.36
CA ASP A 118 16.10 -38.54 -7.17
C ASP A 118 16.77 -37.17 -7.40
N PRO A 119 18.03 -36.96 -6.97
CA PRO A 119 18.69 -35.66 -7.08
C PRO A 119 18.78 -35.07 -8.49
N SER A 120 18.61 -35.87 -9.54
CA SER A 120 18.72 -35.43 -10.93
C SER A 120 17.38 -35.24 -11.65
N THR A 121 16.33 -35.92 -11.19
CA THR A 121 15.04 -35.98 -11.89
C THR A 121 13.83 -35.62 -11.02
N ASN A 122 13.94 -35.73 -9.70
CA ASN A 122 12.92 -35.36 -8.72
C ASN A 122 13.60 -34.96 -7.39
N PRO A 123 14.38 -33.86 -7.38
CA PRO A 123 15.13 -33.46 -6.20
C PRO A 123 14.18 -32.97 -5.10
N LEU A 124 14.51 -33.28 -3.85
CA LEU A 124 13.86 -32.67 -2.71
C LEU A 124 14.56 -31.34 -2.40
N ASN A 125 13.81 -30.24 -2.38
CA ASN A 125 14.25 -29.01 -1.75
C ASN A 125 13.83 -29.06 -0.27
N PRO A 126 14.77 -29.16 0.67
CA PRO A 126 14.44 -29.29 2.09
C PRO A 126 14.11 -27.95 2.76
N HIS A 127 14.16 -26.83 2.03
CA HIS A 127 13.83 -25.50 2.54
C HIS A 127 12.53 -24.94 1.96
N PHE A 128 12.15 -25.34 0.75
CA PHE A 128 10.95 -24.86 0.08
C PHE A 128 10.12 -26.03 -0.40
N ASP A 129 8.94 -26.20 0.17
CA ASP A 129 7.98 -27.18 -0.33
C ASP A 129 7.56 -26.85 -1.77
N SER A 130 7.30 -27.88 -2.58
CA SER A 130 6.75 -27.68 -3.91
C SER A 130 5.22 -27.58 -3.85
N LEU A 131 4.65 -26.44 -4.23
CA LEU A 131 3.19 -26.27 -4.34
C LEU A 131 2.57 -27.27 -5.32
N ASP A 132 3.12 -27.38 -6.53
CA ASP A 132 2.67 -28.34 -7.55
C ASP A 132 2.70 -29.79 -7.06
N GLY A 133 3.67 -30.10 -6.20
CA GLY A 133 3.84 -31.41 -5.58
C GLY A 133 2.81 -31.67 -4.50
N LEU A 134 2.74 -30.74 -3.56
CA LEU A 134 1.85 -30.76 -2.40
C LEU A 134 0.38 -30.94 -2.82
N GLU A 135 -0.08 -30.25 -3.87
CA GLU A 135 -1.45 -30.39 -4.40
C GLU A 135 -1.80 -31.80 -4.90
N LYS A 136 -0.79 -32.63 -5.20
CA LYS A 136 -0.97 -34.02 -5.64
C LYS A 136 -0.94 -35.03 -4.49
N GLU A 137 -0.58 -34.60 -3.29
CA GLU A 137 -0.44 -35.51 -2.16
C GLU A 137 -1.78 -35.82 -1.48
N ASP A 138 -1.95 -37.08 -1.06
CA ASP A 138 -3.16 -37.54 -0.35
C ASP A 138 -3.41 -36.79 0.97
N ILE A 139 -2.39 -36.14 1.54
CA ILE A 139 -2.49 -35.36 2.78
C ILE A 139 -3.04 -33.95 2.56
N PHE A 140 -3.02 -33.44 1.33
CA PHE A 140 -3.48 -32.11 0.97
C PHE A 140 -4.98 -32.12 0.62
N ASP A 141 -5.83 -32.09 1.65
CA ASP A 141 -7.30 -32.05 1.53
C ASP A 141 -7.80 -30.62 1.20
N ASP A 142 -7.60 -30.19 -0.05
CA ASP A 142 -7.88 -28.84 -0.55
C ASP A 142 -7.21 -27.72 0.30
N GLY A 143 -6.14 -28.06 1.04
CA GLY A 143 -5.39 -27.14 1.89
C GLY A 143 -6.08 -26.71 3.19
N LEU A 144 -7.18 -27.37 3.58
CA LEU A 144 -7.90 -27.06 4.82
C LEU A 144 -7.09 -27.44 6.08
N ASP A 145 -7.30 -26.69 7.17
CA ASP A 145 -6.69 -26.92 8.49
C ASP A 145 -5.17 -27.17 8.40
N CYS A 146 -4.39 -26.14 8.07
CA CYS A 146 -2.93 -26.24 7.94
C CYS A 146 -2.15 -25.29 8.85
N VAL A 147 -0.85 -25.53 8.95
CA VAL A 147 0.13 -24.63 9.53
C VAL A 147 1.17 -24.32 8.47
N LEU A 148 1.31 -23.04 8.13
CA LEU A 148 2.43 -22.55 7.35
C LEU A 148 3.50 -22.05 8.32
N ILE A 149 4.73 -22.53 8.17
CA ILE A 149 5.87 -22.06 8.95
C ILE A 149 6.88 -21.51 7.97
N THR A 150 7.31 -20.27 8.20
CA THR A 150 8.42 -19.65 7.49
C THR A 150 9.57 -19.41 8.46
N SER A 151 10.79 -19.47 7.96
CA SER A 151 12.00 -19.32 8.77
C SER A 151 12.97 -18.31 8.17
N CYS A 152 13.87 -17.81 9.01
CA CYS A 152 14.94 -16.89 8.65
C CYS A 152 16.22 -17.32 9.37
N GLY A 153 17.13 -17.94 8.64
CA GLY A 153 18.37 -18.51 9.17
C GLY A 153 19.18 -19.25 8.11
N PRO A 154 20.40 -19.73 8.46
CA PRO A 154 21.05 -19.61 9.76
C PRO A 154 21.81 -18.28 9.91
N PHE A 155 21.87 -17.77 11.15
CA PHE A 155 22.76 -16.67 11.52
C PHE A 155 23.31 -16.88 12.94
N ASP A 156 24.52 -16.35 13.18
CA ASP A 156 25.09 -16.32 14.52
C ASP A 156 24.53 -15.14 15.33
N PHE A 157 24.10 -15.40 16.56
CA PHE A 157 23.56 -14.37 17.46
C PHE A 157 24.41 -14.26 18.74
N PRO A 158 25.31 -13.28 18.84
CA PRO A 158 26.15 -13.10 20.03
C PRO A 158 25.34 -12.76 21.28
N VAL A 159 25.80 -13.24 22.43
CA VAL A 159 25.13 -12.98 23.72
C VAL A 159 25.12 -11.48 24.02
N GLY A 160 23.92 -10.93 24.17
CA GLY A 160 23.70 -9.52 24.53
C GLY A 160 23.45 -8.60 23.34
N GLU A 161 23.53 -9.09 22.12
CA GLU A 161 23.16 -8.34 20.91
C GLU A 161 21.64 -8.33 20.71
N THR A 162 21.18 -7.50 19.79
CA THR A 162 19.78 -7.45 19.32
C THR A 162 19.80 -7.34 17.81
N VAL A 163 18.99 -8.16 17.13
CA VAL A 163 18.85 -8.12 15.68
C VAL A 163 17.41 -7.75 15.34
N PRO A 164 17.19 -6.74 14.49
CA PRO A 164 15.85 -6.41 14.03
C PRO A 164 15.32 -7.52 13.11
N PHE A 165 14.05 -7.87 13.29
CA PHE A 165 13.32 -8.78 12.43
C PHE A 165 11.90 -8.24 12.28
N SER A 166 11.51 -7.91 11.05
CA SER A 166 10.23 -7.28 10.74
C SER A 166 9.61 -8.00 9.55
N PHE A 167 8.33 -8.32 9.65
CA PHE A 167 7.55 -8.91 8.57
C PHE A 167 6.17 -8.28 8.52
N CYS A 168 5.50 -8.40 7.37
CA CYS A 168 4.12 -7.97 7.19
C CYS A 168 3.29 -9.04 6.49
N ILE A 169 1.99 -8.97 6.71
CA ILE A 169 0.98 -9.71 5.95
C ILE A 169 0.37 -8.72 4.97
N ILE A 170 0.38 -9.07 3.70
CA ILE A 170 -0.03 -8.22 2.59
C ILE A 170 -1.29 -8.82 1.97
N PHE A 171 -2.28 -7.97 1.74
CA PHE A 171 -3.52 -8.34 1.07
C PHE A 171 -3.52 -7.67 -0.31
N GLY A 172 -4.00 -8.37 -1.32
CA GLY A 172 -4.21 -7.81 -2.66
C GLY A 172 -5.47 -8.39 -3.31
N GLU A 173 -6.14 -7.62 -4.15
CA GLU A 173 -7.29 -8.10 -4.92
C GLU A 173 -6.85 -9.13 -5.98
N ASP A 174 -5.68 -8.91 -6.57
CA ASP A 174 -4.99 -9.75 -7.55
C ASP A 174 -3.46 -9.70 -7.37
N GLU A 175 -2.73 -10.39 -8.26
CA GLU A 175 -1.27 -10.52 -8.17
C GLU A 175 -0.54 -9.18 -8.37
N GLU A 176 -1.06 -8.30 -9.22
CA GLU A 176 -0.46 -6.99 -9.49
C GLU A 176 -0.63 -6.08 -8.27
N ASP A 177 -1.85 -6.01 -7.72
CA ASP A 177 -2.14 -5.28 -6.49
C ASP A 177 -1.30 -5.81 -5.31
N LEU A 178 -1.18 -7.13 -5.17
CA LEU A 178 -0.34 -7.74 -4.13
C LEU A 178 1.14 -7.33 -4.25
N LYS A 179 1.69 -7.30 -5.47
CA LYS A 179 3.08 -6.85 -5.72
C LYS A 179 3.25 -5.36 -5.41
N ASN A 180 2.27 -4.53 -5.76
CA ASN A 180 2.30 -3.10 -5.47
C ASN A 180 2.22 -2.86 -3.96
N ASN A 181 1.34 -3.57 -3.24
CA ASN A 181 1.23 -3.49 -1.78
C ASN A 181 2.49 -4.02 -1.09
N ALA A 182 3.16 -5.03 -1.64
CA ALA A 182 4.45 -5.54 -1.15
C ALA A 182 5.58 -4.50 -1.29
N ARG A 183 5.68 -3.85 -2.45
CA ARG A 183 6.61 -2.74 -2.68
C ARG A 183 6.34 -1.60 -1.71
N PHE A 184 5.08 -1.21 -1.56
CA PHE A 184 4.67 -0.14 -0.66
C PHE A 184 4.98 -0.46 0.81
N ALA A 185 4.78 -1.71 1.25
CA ALA A 185 5.14 -2.13 2.61
C ALA A 185 6.65 -1.99 2.87
N GLN A 186 7.50 -2.32 1.90
CA GLN A 186 8.96 -2.14 2.01
C GLN A 186 9.34 -0.65 2.05
N VAL A 187 8.70 0.18 1.24
CA VAL A 187 8.87 1.64 1.26
C VAL A 187 8.52 2.20 2.63
N MET A 188 7.34 1.88 3.15
CA MET A 188 6.91 2.32 4.48
C MET A 188 7.90 1.87 5.55
N TYR A 189 8.40 0.64 5.49
CA TYR A 189 9.42 0.15 6.42
C TYR A 189 10.69 1.01 6.37
N ASN A 190 11.22 1.25 5.16
CA ASN A 190 12.42 2.04 4.94
C ASN A 190 12.22 3.51 5.38
N SER A 191 10.99 4.02 5.29
CA SER A 191 10.56 5.34 5.75
C SER A 191 10.09 5.37 7.22
N HIS A 192 10.46 4.38 8.04
CA HIS A 192 10.11 4.31 9.46
C HIS A 192 8.60 4.37 9.74
N TYR A 193 7.82 3.70 8.90
CA TYR A 193 6.36 3.65 8.91
C TYR A 193 5.68 5.01 8.69
N GLN A 194 6.37 5.93 8.04
CA GLN A 194 5.75 7.10 7.42
C GLN A 194 5.15 6.68 6.08
N GLY A 195 3.83 6.86 5.93
CA GLY A 195 3.11 6.64 4.67
C GLY A 195 2.94 7.94 3.91
N PHE A 196 2.33 7.85 2.72
CA PHE A 196 1.93 9.03 1.95
C PHE A 196 1.04 9.94 2.81
N THR A 197 1.30 11.23 2.70
CA THR A 197 0.65 12.27 3.46
C THR A 197 -0.06 13.20 2.49
N PRO A 198 -1.36 13.45 2.68
CA PRO A 198 -2.01 14.50 1.91
C PRO A 198 -1.38 15.86 2.25
N PRO A 199 -1.63 16.90 1.43
CA PRO A 199 -1.20 18.25 1.70
C PRO A 199 -1.54 18.71 3.11
N THR A 200 -0.71 19.62 3.63
CA THR A 200 -0.95 20.24 4.95
C THR A 200 -2.38 20.77 5.02
N ARG A 201 -3.01 20.70 6.20
CA ARG A 201 -4.37 21.21 6.37
C ARG A 201 -4.37 22.74 6.43
N PRO A 202 -5.17 23.44 5.60
CA PRO A 202 -5.26 24.89 5.69
C PRO A 202 -5.94 25.31 6.99
N GLN A 203 -5.52 26.43 7.56
CA GLN A 203 -6.22 27.05 8.69
C GLN A 203 -7.42 27.82 8.17
N VAL A 204 -8.59 27.61 8.76
CA VAL A 204 -9.85 28.24 8.32
C VAL A 204 -10.33 29.25 9.36
N TYR A 205 -10.78 30.40 8.89
CA TYR A 205 -11.42 31.45 9.68
C TYR A 205 -12.73 31.88 9.02
N THR A 206 -13.76 32.16 9.81
CA THR A 206 -15.09 32.48 9.29
C THR A 206 -15.63 33.78 9.87
N GLU A 207 -16.28 34.59 9.04
CA GLU A 207 -17.04 35.76 9.44
C GLU A 207 -18.51 35.60 9.07
N LEU A 208 -19.38 35.95 10.02
CA LEU A 208 -20.83 35.83 9.88
C LEU A 208 -21.44 37.22 9.68
N ASP A 209 -22.38 37.32 8.75
CA ASP A 209 -23.23 38.50 8.54
C ASP A 209 -24.63 38.01 8.12
N ALA A 210 -25.62 38.91 8.11
CA ALA A 210 -27.01 38.54 7.85
C ALA A 210 -27.16 37.89 6.46
N GLY A 211 -27.64 36.64 6.44
CA GLY A 211 -27.81 35.87 5.20
C GLY A 211 -26.53 35.54 4.44
N LYS A 212 -25.34 35.63 5.06
CA LYS A 212 -24.09 35.20 4.42
C LYS A 212 -23.02 34.71 5.40
N VAL A 213 -22.25 33.73 4.97
CA VAL A 213 -21.04 33.26 5.66
C VAL A 213 -19.85 33.49 4.75
N THR A 214 -18.82 34.15 5.28
CA THR A 214 -17.54 34.31 4.58
C THR A 214 -16.50 33.40 5.21
N ILE A 215 -15.86 32.57 4.39
CA ILE A 215 -14.85 31.59 4.79
C ILE A 215 -13.51 32.07 4.24
N TYR A 216 -12.48 32.05 5.06
CA TYR A 216 -11.12 32.44 4.75
C TYR A 216 -10.17 31.28 5.05
N TRP A 217 -9.15 31.05 4.23
CA TRP A 217 -8.14 30.03 4.52
C TRP A 217 -6.71 30.41 4.10
N THR A 218 -5.74 29.73 4.71
CA THR A 218 -4.29 29.89 4.46
C THR A 218 -3.84 29.10 3.23
N ASN A 219 -2.67 29.44 2.69
CA ASN A 219 -2.06 28.79 1.52
C ASN A 219 -0.87 27.89 1.85
N GLU A 220 -0.65 27.57 3.13
CA GLU A 220 0.35 26.58 3.58
C GLU A 220 0.32 25.25 2.80
N PRO A 221 -0.86 24.72 2.37
CA PRO A 221 -0.90 23.46 1.63
C PRO A 221 -0.20 23.49 0.27
N GLU A 222 -0.07 24.66 -0.37
CA GLU A 222 0.59 24.79 -1.69
C GLU A 222 2.09 24.47 -1.65
N ASN A 223 2.70 24.51 -0.47
CA ASN A 223 4.12 24.22 -0.27
C ASN A 223 4.34 22.89 0.47
N SER A 224 3.30 22.05 0.57
CA SER A 224 3.44 20.76 1.25
C SER A 224 4.25 19.79 0.41
N VAL A 225 5.21 19.12 1.05
CA VAL A 225 6.00 18.08 0.43
C VAL A 225 5.73 16.76 1.16
N ASP A 226 5.37 15.73 0.40
CA ASP A 226 5.14 14.38 0.91
C ASP A 226 6.43 13.81 1.53
N VAL A 227 6.29 13.21 2.70
CA VAL A 227 7.44 12.75 3.49
C VAL A 227 8.12 11.50 2.90
N VAL A 228 7.39 10.72 2.11
CA VAL A 228 7.82 9.47 1.49
C VAL A 228 8.37 9.74 0.09
N THR A 229 7.57 10.31 -0.80
CA THR A 229 7.99 10.57 -2.19
C THR A 229 8.91 11.74 -2.32
N ARG A 230 8.90 12.68 -1.36
CA ARG A 230 9.52 14.01 -1.46
C ARG A 230 8.90 14.88 -2.55
N TYR A 231 7.73 14.51 -3.06
CA TYR A 231 7.03 15.31 -4.05
C TYR A 231 6.16 16.37 -3.41
N SER A 232 6.08 17.53 -4.06
CA SER A 232 5.06 18.54 -3.87
C SER A 232 3.97 18.26 -4.92
N ASP A 233 2.86 17.70 -4.46
CA ASP A 233 1.79 17.18 -5.30
C ASP A 233 0.45 17.90 -5.07
N PHE A 234 0.46 19.03 -4.37
CA PHE A 234 -0.73 19.88 -4.17
C PHE A 234 -1.41 20.23 -5.51
N GLU A 235 -2.74 20.13 -5.54
CA GLU A 235 -3.53 20.44 -6.73
C GLU A 235 -4.57 21.53 -6.49
N GLY A 236 -5.25 21.51 -5.35
CA GLY A 236 -6.30 22.51 -5.14
C GLY A 236 -7.05 22.43 -3.82
N TYR A 237 -8.16 23.16 -3.77
CA TYR A 237 -9.06 23.25 -2.64
C TYR A 237 -10.49 22.83 -3.02
N LYS A 238 -11.12 22.05 -2.13
CA LYS A 238 -12.55 21.71 -2.20
C LYS A 238 -13.26 22.25 -0.96
N ILE A 239 -14.41 22.87 -1.17
CA ILE A 239 -15.26 23.39 -0.08
C ILE A 239 -16.49 22.51 0.06
N TYR A 240 -16.74 22.05 1.28
CA TYR A 240 -17.90 21.23 1.61
C TYR A 240 -18.78 21.96 2.62
N LYS A 241 -20.09 21.79 2.49
CA LYS A 241 -21.11 22.35 3.38
C LYS A 241 -21.95 21.24 3.96
N SER A 242 -22.13 21.26 5.28
CA SER A 242 -22.90 20.29 6.04
C SER A 242 -24.01 20.98 6.83
N TYR A 243 -25.16 20.30 6.88
CA TYR A 243 -26.38 20.73 7.59
C TYR A 243 -26.59 19.96 8.90
N ASP A 244 -25.72 19.01 9.22
CA ASP A 244 -25.87 18.06 10.35
C ASP A 244 -24.60 17.92 11.21
N GLY A 245 -23.77 18.98 11.23
CA GLY A 245 -22.57 19.03 12.07
C GLY A 245 -21.39 18.24 11.51
N GLY A 246 -21.34 18.00 10.20
CA GLY A 246 -20.27 17.27 9.52
C GLY A 246 -20.49 15.75 9.45
N SER A 247 -21.71 15.26 9.72
CA SER A 247 -22.03 13.84 9.55
C SER A 247 -22.24 13.50 8.07
N THR A 248 -22.80 14.44 7.31
CA THR A 248 -22.94 14.39 5.85
C THR A 248 -22.53 15.73 5.24
N TRP A 249 -22.10 15.70 3.98
CA TRP A 249 -21.67 16.89 3.24
C TRP A 249 -22.60 17.09 2.04
N GLY A 250 -23.57 17.98 2.19
CA GLY A 250 -24.67 18.16 1.23
C GLY A 250 -25.85 17.23 1.49
N GLY A 251 -26.46 16.72 0.42
CA GLY A 251 -27.55 15.74 0.46
C GLY A 251 -27.20 14.45 -0.27
N SER A 252 -28.18 13.57 -0.50
CA SER A 252 -27.97 12.31 -1.25
C SER A 252 -27.38 12.52 -2.64
N ASP A 253 -27.68 13.65 -3.27
CA ASP A 253 -27.24 13.98 -4.63
C ASP A 253 -25.76 14.39 -4.69
N PHE A 254 -25.13 14.58 -3.51
CA PHE A 254 -23.70 14.88 -3.37
C PHE A 254 -22.88 13.62 -3.06
N MET A 255 -23.49 12.46 -2.84
CA MET A 255 -22.76 11.22 -2.59
C MET A 255 -22.07 10.72 -3.87
N ILE A 256 -20.81 10.31 -3.74
CA ILE A 256 -20.01 9.68 -4.79
C ILE A 256 -19.96 8.17 -4.49
N PHE A 257 -20.20 7.37 -5.52
CA PHE A 257 -20.14 5.92 -5.45
C PHE A 257 -19.11 5.39 -6.44
N ASP A 258 -18.43 4.30 -6.07
CA ASP A 258 -17.57 3.57 -6.98
C ASP A 258 -18.39 2.76 -8.01
N ASP A 259 -17.69 2.06 -8.91
CA ASP A 259 -18.31 1.21 -9.93
C ASP A 259 -19.12 0.04 -9.34
N ASN A 260 -18.89 -0.31 -8.07
CA ASN A 260 -19.61 -1.35 -7.34
C ASN A 260 -20.84 -0.81 -6.58
N GLY A 261 -21.09 0.50 -6.62
CA GLY A 261 -22.16 1.16 -5.88
C GLY A 261 -21.87 1.32 -4.38
N VAL A 262 -20.60 1.23 -3.97
CA VAL A 262 -20.14 1.51 -2.62
C VAL A 262 -19.93 3.01 -2.48
N HIS A 263 -20.42 3.60 -1.39
CA HIS A 263 -20.22 5.03 -1.11
C HIS A 263 -18.76 5.30 -0.73
N VAL A 264 -18.10 6.15 -1.51
CA VAL A 264 -16.65 6.44 -1.39
C VAL A 264 -16.33 7.88 -1.05
N GLY A 265 -17.28 8.81 -1.18
CA GLY A 265 -17.02 10.21 -0.84
C GLY A 265 -18.18 11.16 -1.15
N TRP A 266 -17.88 12.46 -1.09
CA TRP A 266 -18.87 13.52 -1.32
C TRP A 266 -18.36 14.51 -2.38
N ARG A 267 -19.29 15.10 -3.14
CA ARG A 267 -19.04 16.21 -4.04
C ARG A 267 -18.91 17.51 -3.23
N PRO A 268 -18.06 18.46 -3.66
CA PRO A 268 -18.01 19.81 -3.09
C PRO A 268 -19.36 20.50 -3.18
N MET A 269 -19.58 21.53 -2.36
CA MET A 269 -20.81 22.33 -2.42
C MET A 269 -20.96 23.00 -3.80
N GLU A 270 -22.19 23.25 -4.24
CA GLU A 270 -22.43 23.94 -5.52
C GLU A 270 -22.44 25.46 -5.34
N GLN A 271 -21.85 26.16 -6.31
CA GLN A 271 -21.84 27.61 -6.43
C GLN A 271 -23.13 28.10 -7.10
N PRO A 272 -23.44 29.42 -7.06
CA PRO A 272 -24.67 29.97 -7.66
C PRO A 272 -24.82 29.74 -9.18
N ASP A 273 -23.73 29.49 -9.88
CA ASP A 273 -23.71 29.16 -11.31
C ASP A 273 -23.86 27.64 -11.59
N GLY A 274 -23.97 26.82 -10.55
CA GLY A 274 -24.07 25.36 -10.62
C GLY A 274 -22.74 24.63 -10.72
N SER A 275 -21.60 25.33 -10.73
CA SER A 275 -20.29 24.71 -10.68
C SER A 275 -19.97 24.20 -9.26
N PRO A 276 -19.17 23.14 -9.10
CA PRO A 276 -18.68 22.74 -7.78
C PRO A 276 -17.75 23.82 -7.21
N ALA A 277 -17.72 23.98 -5.89
CA ALA A 277 -16.74 24.78 -5.16
C ALA A 277 -15.42 23.99 -5.04
N GLN A 278 -14.86 23.68 -6.20
CA GLN A 278 -13.55 23.07 -6.40
C GLN A 278 -12.71 24.08 -7.18
N PHE A 279 -11.54 24.37 -6.65
CA PHE A 279 -10.59 25.31 -7.23
C PHE A 279 -9.25 24.59 -7.32
N ASP A 280 -8.65 24.60 -8.50
CA ASP A 280 -7.43 23.87 -8.84
C ASP A 280 -6.43 24.77 -9.56
N LEU A 281 -5.20 24.28 -9.73
CA LEU A 281 -4.19 25.02 -10.48
C LEU A 281 -4.65 25.22 -11.93
N THR A 282 -4.11 26.22 -12.62
CA THR A 282 -4.35 26.32 -14.07
C THR A 282 -3.38 25.41 -14.80
N GLU A 283 -3.69 25.03 -16.04
CA GLU A 283 -2.82 24.18 -16.87
C GLU A 283 -1.38 24.74 -16.95
N GLU A 284 -1.24 26.07 -17.02
CA GLU A 284 0.07 26.72 -17.00
C GLU A 284 0.75 26.65 -15.62
N ALA A 285 0.01 26.86 -14.54
CA ALA A 285 0.54 26.80 -13.18
C ALA A 285 0.98 25.38 -12.83
N ASP A 286 0.23 24.37 -13.24
CA ASP A 286 0.60 22.96 -13.14
C ASP A 286 1.89 22.66 -13.91
N SER A 287 1.95 23.08 -15.17
CA SER A 287 3.10 22.80 -16.03
C SER A 287 4.41 23.34 -15.44
N GLU A 288 4.34 24.47 -14.74
CA GLU A 288 5.47 25.12 -14.06
C GLU A 288 5.65 24.68 -12.59
N PHE A 289 4.77 23.84 -12.06
CA PHE A 289 4.78 23.44 -10.64
C PHE A 289 6.01 22.58 -10.32
N CYS A 290 6.70 22.92 -9.23
CA CYS A 290 7.94 22.27 -8.82
C CYS A 290 7.68 20.90 -8.17
N VAL A 291 8.18 19.82 -8.76
CA VAL A 291 7.93 18.44 -8.27
C VAL A 291 8.54 18.20 -6.90
N PHE A 292 9.72 18.74 -6.60
CA PHE A 292 10.38 18.57 -5.29
C PHE A 292 10.20 19.78 -4.36
N GLY A 293 9.25 20.66 -4.67
CA GLY A 293 9.08 21.95 -3.99
C GLY A 293 10.10 23.01 -4.42
N GLU A 294 10.06 24.16 -3.74
CA GLU A 294 10.92 25.32 -4.02
C GLU A 294 12.11 25.40 -3.04
N ASP A 295 13.23 25.94 -3.52
CA ASP A 295 14.40 26.29 -2.72
C ASP A 295 14.24 27.67 -2.02
N GLU A 296 15.23 28.07 -1.22
CA GLU A 296 15.21 29.36 -0.49
C GLU A 296 15.17 30.59 -1.44
N ASP A 297 15.57 30.42 -2.71
CA ASP A 297 15.61 31.47 -3.73
C ASP A 297 14.34 31.47 -4.61
N GLY A 298 13.39 30.55 -4.37
CA GLY A 298 12.14 30.41 -5.12
C GLY A 298 12.29 29.69 -6.47
N ASN A 299 13.34 28.88 -6.65
CA ASN A 299 13.48 28.01 -7.82
C ASN A 299 13.07 26.59 -7.46
N CYS A 300 12.61 25.82 -8.44
CA CYS A 300 12.33 24.40 -8.22
C CYS A 300 13.58 23.65 -7.80
N VAL A 301 13.46 22.85 -6.74
CA VAL A 301 14.52 21.92 -6.32
C VAL A 301 14.86 20.99 -7.48
N ASP A 302 16.15 20.85 -7.75
CA ASP A 302 16.73 20.13 -8.91
C ASP A 302 16.25 20.61 -10.30
N GLY A 303 15.54 21.74 -10.36
CA GLY A 303 15.00 22.30 -11.61
C GLY A 303 13.89 21.45 -12.23
N VAL A 304 13.25 20.56 -11.44
CA VAL A 304 12.24 19.62 -11.93
C VAL A 304 10.84 20.21 -11.77
N VAL A 305 10.10 20.26 -12.88
CA VAL A 305 8.70 20.71 -12.96
C VAL A 305 7.81 19.62 -13.55
N ARG A 306 6.50 19.66 -13.28
CA ARG A 306 5.53 18.67 -13.79
C ARG A 306 5.47 18.62 -15.32
N GLY A 307 5.64 19.77 -15.99
CA GLY A 307 5.73 19.89 -17.44
C GLY A 307 4.42 19.67 -18.22
N HIS A 308 3.29 19.47 -17.54
CA HIS A 308 1.95 19.36 -18.12
C HIS A 308 0.86 19.74 -17.11
N GLY A 309 -0.37 19.97 -17.56
CA GLY A 309 -1.53 20.28 -16.72
C GLY A 309 -2.21 19.06 -16.10
N ILE A 310 -2.79 19.23 -14.91
CA ILE A 310 -3.50 18.18 -14.17
C ILE A 310 -5.00 18.51 -14.17
N SER A 311 -5.83 17.62 -14.73
CA SER A 311 -7.28 17.83 -14.76
C SER A 311 -8.04 16.55 -15.11
N GLY A 312 -9.35 16.60 -14.94
CA GLY A 312 -10.27 15.51 -15.30
C GLY A 312 -10.51 14.51 -14.17
N SER A 313 -10.75 13.26 -14.53
CA SER A 313 -10.94 12.17 -13.57
C SER A 313 -9.60 11.62 -13.09
N ASP A 314 -9.52 11.29 -11.81
CA ASP A 314 -8.35 10.62 -11.25
C ASP A 314 -8.09 9.27 -11.97
N PRO A 315 -6.86 9.01 -12.45
CA PRO A 315 -6.56 7.78 -13.19
C PRO A 315 -6.72 6.48 -12.40
N HIS A 316 -6.60 6.54 -11.07
CA HIS A 316 -6.72 5.39 -10.17
C HIS A 316 -8.13 5.27 -9.58
N THR A 317 -8.80 6.40 -9.35
CA THR A 317 -10.14 6.50 -8.74
C THR A 317 -11.07 7.36 -9.60
N PRO A 318 -11.53 6.88 -10.77
CA PRO A 318 -12.18 7.71 -11.80
C PRO A 318 -13.45 8.46 -11.37
N TRP A 319 -14.06 8.04 -10.26
CA TRP A 319 -15.20 8.70 -9.62
C TRP A 319 -14.84 10.00 -8.89
N PHE A 320 -13.56 10.27 -8.65
CA PHE A 320 -13.05 11.56 -8.19
C PHE A 320 -12.51 12.39 -9.36
N SER A 321 -12.65 13.71 -9.24
CA SER A 321 -12.11 14.67 -10.20
C SER A 321 -10.96 15.46 -9.59
N LEU A 322 -9.88 15.60 -10.36
CA LEU A 322 -8.71 16.40 -10.06
C LEU A 322 -8.94 17.90 -10.36
N GLY A 323 -9.93 18.23 -11.18
CA GLY A 323 -10.33 19.62 -11.47
C GLY A 323 -10.49 19.89 -12.96
N ASP A 324 -10.74 21.16 -13.28
CA ASP A 324 -11.05 21.67 -14.63
C ASP A 324 -10.14 22.86 -15.03
N ASN A 325 -8.99 22.99 -14.39
CA ASN A 325 -8.02 24.09 -14.48
C ASN A 325 -8.61 25.47 -14.13
N THR A 326 -9.40 25.55 -13.05
CA THR A 326 -10.19 26.75 -12.74
C THR A 326 -9.36 27.94 -12.25
N GLY A 327 -8.17 27.68 -11.69
CA GLY A 327 -7.32 28.68 -11.07
C GLY A 327 -7.90 29.24 -9.76
N PHE A 328 -7.10 30.06 -9.07
CA PHE A 328 -7.49 30.63 -7.78
C PHE A 328 -7.99 32.07 -7.84
N ASP A 329 -8.06 32.69 -9.02
CA ASP A 329 -8.43 34.11 -9.16
C ASP A 329 -9.80 34.45 -8.56
N ALA A 330 -10.76 33.51 -8.62
CA ALA A 330 -12.10 33.69 -8.05
C ALA A 330 -12.11 33.76 -6.51
N ILE A 331 -11.14 33.12 -5.85
CA ILE A 331 -11.05 32.99 -4.39
C ILE A 331 -9.91 33.81 -3.78
N ARG A 332 -8.92 34.24 -4.58
CA ARG A 332 -7.72 34.92 -4.11
C ARG A 332 -8.02 36.34 -3.65
N LEU A 333 -7.49 36.70 -2.49
CA LEU A 333 -7.53 38.06 -1.97
C LEU A 333 -6.40 38.89 -2.58
N GLU A 334 -6.73 40.10 -3.07
CA GLU A 334 -5.72 41.08 -3.51
C GLU A 334 -4.76 41.48 -2.36
N THR A 335 -5.24 41.44 -1.13
CA THR A 335 -4.43 41.68 0.07
C THR A 335 -4.82 40.65 1.13
N PRO A 336 -3.86 39.88 1.67
CA PRO A 336 -4.14 38.87 2.68
C PRO A 336 -4.90 39.47 3.86
N LYS A 337 -5.88 38.73 4.37
CA LYS A 337 -6.58 39.10 5.58
C LYS A 337 -5.74 38.64 6.77
N ILE A 338 -5.40 39.57 7.65
CA ILE A 338 -4.60 39.29 8.83
C ILE A 338 -5.52 39.13 10.05
N VAL A 339 -5.42 38.00 10.74
CA VAL A 339 -6.09 37.78 12.03
C VAL A 339 -5.03 37.54 13.10
N VAL A 340 -5.12 38.29 14.19
CA VAL A 340 -4.21 38.16 15.34
C VAL A 340 -4.96 37.46 16.47
N SER A 341 -4.44 36.33 16.94
CA SER A 341 -5.01 35.54 18.02
C SER A 341 -3.91 35.05 18.95
N ASN A 342 -4.01 35.34 20.25
CA ASN A 342 -3.06 34.86 21.26
C ASN A 342 -1.57 35.10 20.95
N GLU A 343 -1.24 36.26 20.37
CA GLU A 343 0.14 36.64 19.94
C GLU A 343 0.62 36.00 18.62
N ASP A 344 -0.14 35.06 18.05
CA ASP A 344 0.09 34.55 16.70
C ASP A 344 -0.65 35.39 15.66
N THR A 345 0.02 35.62 14.52
CA THR A 345 -0.54 36.36 13.37
C THR A 345 -0.67 35.39 12.20
N THR A 346 -1.90 35.16 11.75
CA THR A 346 -2.20 34.28 10.60
C THR A 346 -2.65 35.12 9.42
N GLU A 347 -2.06 34.87 8.25
CA GLU A 347 -2.43 35.50 6.98
C GLU A 347 -3.32 34.56 6.17
N TYR A 348 -4.52 35.01 5.85
CA TYR A 348 -5.47 34.28 5.03
C TYR A 348 -5.43 34.84 3.61
N HIS A 349 -5.15 33.98 2.64
CA HIS A 349 -4.91 34.36 1.24
C HIS A 349 -6.14 34.16 0.36
N TYR A 350 -7.05 33.29 0.79
CA TYR A 350 -8.26 32.95 0.03
C TYR A 350 -9.53 33.28 0.80
N LYS A 351 -10.60 33.49 0.04
CA LYS A 351 -11.93 33.81 0.53
C LYS A 351 -13.00 33.16 -0.36
N PHE A 352 -14.01 32.58 0.30
CA PHE A 352 -15.26 32.14 -0.33
C PHE A 352 -16.46 32.73 0.41
N VAL A 353 -17.51 33.10 -0.31
CA VAL A 353 -18.74 33.67 0.26
C VAL A 353 -19.91 32.77 -0.07
N ASP A 354 -20.55 32.23 0.96
CA ASP A 354 -21.81 31.50 0.84
C ASP A 354 -22.97 32.43 1.23
N GLU A 355 -23.79 32.80 0.25
CA GLU A 355 -25.00 33.61 0.42
C GLU A 355 -26.27 32.75 0.53
N ASP A 356 -26.17 31.43 0.42
CA ASP A 356 -27.29 30.49 0.56
C ASP A 356 -27.39 29.96 2.00
N VAL A 357 -27.52 30.89 2.95
CA VAL A 357 -27.62 30.58 4.38
C VAL A 357 -28.81 31.28 5.01
N HIS A 358 -29.38 30.65 6.04
CA HIS A 358 -30.53 31.19 6.77
C HIS A 358 -30.16 31.51 8.21
N ASP A 359 -30.48 32.73 8.63
CA ASP A 359 -30.25 33.18 10.00
C ASP A 359 -30.94 32.23 11.01
N GLY A 360 -30.19 31.81 12.03
CA GLY A 360 -30.66 30.90 13.07
C GLY A 360 -30.48 29.40 12.76
N MET A 361 -29.98 29.05 11.57
CA MET A 361 -29.54 27.69 11.23
C MET A 361 -28.05 27.50 11.54
N GLN A 362 -27.66 26.26 11.82
CA GLN A 362 -26.25 25.88 11.99
C GLN A 362 -25.76 25.21 10.72
N TYR A 363 -24.60 25.66 10.23
CA TYR A 363 -23.90 25.07 9.10
C TYR A 363 -22.48 24.72 9.53
N THR A 364 -21.92 23.66 8.95
CA THR A 364 -20.51 23.28 9.14
C THR A 364 -19.84 23.28 7.77
N TYR A 365 -18.66 23.88 7.68
CA TYR A 365 -17.88 23.92 6.43
C TYR A 365 -16.56 23.20 6.62
N SER A 366 -16.09 22.53 5.57
CA SER A 366 -14.72 22.02 5.47
C SER A 366 -14.07 22.65 4.25
N VAL A 367 -12.87 23.18 4.43
CA VAL A 367 -11.98 23.53 3.33
C VAL A 367 -10.88 22.48 3.33
N THR A 368 -10.81 21.72 2.25
CA THR A 368 -9.92 20.58 2.12
C THR A 368 -8.94 20.85 0.98
N SER A 369 -7.65 20.88 1.27
CA SER A 369 -6.62 20.77 0.25
C SER A 369 -6.55 19.34 -0.27
N TYR A 370 -6.29 19.16 -1.57
CA TYR A 370 -6.09 17.86 -2.18
C TYR A 370 -4.89 17.89 -3.12
N ASP A 371 -4.28 16.73 -3.30
CA ASP A 371 -3.16 16.49 -4.21
C ASP A 371 -3.63 15.81 -5.50
N MET A 372 -2.72 15.75 -6.47
CA MET A 372 -2.89 15.00 -7.72
C MET A 372 -2.57 13.50 -7.57
N GLY A 373 -2.10 13.08 -6.39
CA GLY A 373 -1.50 11.77 -6.17
C GLY A 373 -0.19 11.58 -6.94
N ILE A 374 0.13 10.31 -7.22
CA ILE A 374 1.33 9.93 -7.97
C ILE A 374 0.91 9.48 -9.36
N GLU A 375 1.46 10.13 -10.39
CA GLU A 375 1.25 9.72 -11.77
C GLU A 375 2.00 8.41 -12.06
N ARG A 376 1.53 7.65 -13.05
CA ARG A 376 2.20 6.43 -13.50
C ARG A 376 3.62 6.73 -13.94
N ASP A 377 4.53 5.79 -13.66
CA ASP A 377 5.94 5.82 -14.08
C ASP A 377 6.13 6.15 -15.56
N TYR A 378 5.31 5.54 -16.45
CA TYR A 378 5.34 5.84 -17.87
C TYR A 378 3.99 5.66 -18.57
N THR A 379 3.87 6.32 -19.73
CA THR A 379 2.78 6.12 -20.67
C THR A 379 3.30 5.53 -21.98
N ILE A 380 2.55 4.56 -22.54
CA ILE A 380 2.87 3.99 -23.85
C ILE A 380 2.11 4.74 -24.92
N VAL A 381 2.83 5.48 -25.76
CA VAL A 381 2.27 6.21 -26.90
C VAL A 381 2.59 5.46 -28.19
N TRP A 382 1.56 5.21 -29.00
CA TRP A 382 1.73 4.56 -30.29
C TRP A 382 1.98 5.61 -31.36
N SER A 383 3.20 5.68 -31.88
CA SER A 383 3.54 6.58 -32.98
C SER A 383 3.44 5.88 -34.33
N ASP A 384 2.94 6.60 -35.32
CA ASP A 384 2.75 6.09 -36.68
C ASP A 384 4.11 6.15 -37.41
N SER A 385 4.67 4.99 -37.75
CA SER A 385 5.93 4.88 -38.48
C SER A 385 5.71 4.29 -39.88
N LEU A 386 6.68 4.48 -40.78
CA LEU A 386 6.63 3.96 -42.16
C LEU A 386 6.42 2.43 -42.25
N ASP A 387 6.67 1.69 -41.17
CA ASP A 387 6.51 0.23 -41.06
C ASP A 387 5.40 -0.21 -40.07
N GLY A 388 4.54 0.72 -39.61
CA GLY A 388 3.40 0.46 -38.71
C GLY A 388 3.44 1.24 -37.39
N PHE A 389 2.49 0.96 -36.50
CA PHE A 389 2.46 1.57 -35.15
C PHE A 389 3.57 0.99 -34.27
N GLN A 390 4.49 1.81 -33.80
CA GLN A 390 5.48 1.42 -32.80
C GLN A 390 5.11 2.00 -31.43
N PRO A 391 5.17 1.18 -30.36
CA PRO A 391 5.00 1.70 -29.01
C PRO A 391 6.26 2.46 -28.62
N ASP A 392 6.08 3.69 -28.15
CA ASP A 392 7.11 4.52 -27.53
C ASP A 392 6.74 4.73 -26.06
N THR A 393 7.73 4.78 -25.18
CA THR A 393 7.53 4.96 -23.75
C THR A 393 7.91 6.39 -23.38
N ILE A 394 6.96 7.13 -22.80
CA ILE A 394 7.20 8.48 -22.29
C ILE A 394 7.16 8.39 -20.76
N ASP A 395 8.31 8.63 -20.13
CA ASP A 395 8.44 8.69 -18.68
C ASP A 395 7.64 9.86 -18.11
N SER A 396 7.01 9.70 -16.95
CA SER A 396 6.28 10.78 -16.30
C SER A 396 7.25 11.79 -15.69
N TYR A 397 7.12 13.05 -16.13
CA TYR A 397 7.86 14.18 -15.56
C TYR A 397 7.38 14.53 -14.13
N SER A 398 6.17 14.11 -13.75
CA SER A 398 5.61 14.31 -12.41
C SER A 398 5.93 13.16 -11.46
N ASN A 399 6.51 12.06 -11.96
CA ASN A 399 7.03 10.95 -11.15
C ASN A 399 8.47 10.58 -11.54
N PRO A 400 9.46 11.50 -11.39
CA PRO A 400 10.84 11.28 -11.81
C PRO A 400 11.55 10.09 -11.15
N ASP A 401 11.18 9.75 -9.92
CA ASP A 401 11.75 8.63 -9.15
C ASP A 401 11.06 7.28 -9.44
N ASN A 402 10.02 7.26 -10.31
CA ASN A 402 9.27 6.06 -10.71
C ASN A 402 8.68 5.30 -9.52
N TRP A 403 8.00 6.04 -8.62
CA TRP A 403 7.23 5.49 -7.51
C TRP A 403 6.10 4.57 -7.95
#